data_AF-A0A532E2H3-F1
#
_entry.id   AF-A0A532E2H3-F1
#
_cell.length_a   1.000
_cell.length_b   1.000
_cell.length_c   1.000
_cell.angle_alpha   90.00
_cell.angle_beta   90.00
_cell.angle_gamma   90.00
#
_symmetry.space_group_name_H-M   'P 1'
#
loop_
_entity.id
_entity.type
_entity.pdbx_description
1 polymer ?
#
loop_
_entity_poly.entity_id
_entity_poly.type
_entity_poly.pdbx_seq_one_letter_code
_entity_poly.pdbx_strand_id
1 'polypeptide(L)' 'MEHTTPPKQLRSFGGMVGGIFLLIALWPLVIHGRPARWWALSLSTLLIVPAIIQPRWLGPLYRAWMWLGVWMGWINT' A
#
# COMPACT_ATOMS: atom_id res chain seq x y z
N MET A 1 -19.63 0.95 -19.41
CA MET A 1 -18.16 1.00 -19.61
C MET A 1 -17.53 0.78 -18.26
N GLU A 2 -16.82 -0.33 -18.04
CA GLU A 2 -16.16 -0.57 -16.75
C GLU A 2 -15.04 0.47 -16.57
N HIS A 3 -15.16 1.37 -15.61
CA HIS A 3 -14.09 2.32 -15.28
C HIS A 3 -12.97 1.56 -14.56
N THR A 4 -12.11 0.90 -15.33
CA THR A 4 -10.92 0.24 -14.80
C THR A 4 -9.94 1.30 -14.29
N THR A 5 -9.46 1.15 -13.05
CA THR A 5 -8.46 2.07 -12.49
C THR A 5 -7.20 2.08 -13.36
N PRO A 6 -6.69 3.26 -13.77
CA PRO A 6 -5.55 3.32 -14.68
C PRO A 6 -4.30 2.73 -14.01
N PRO A 7 -3.47 1.97 -14.74
CA PRO A 7 -2.28 1.32 -14.19
C PRO A 7 -1.35 2.26 -13.44
N LYS A 8 -1.20 3.51 -13.92
CA LYS A 8 -0.39 4.55 -13.27
C LYS A 8 -0.85 4.84 -11.83
N GLN A 9 -2.16 4.94 -11.58
CA GLN A 9 -2.68 5.18 -10.23
C GLN A 9 -2.38 3.99 -9.31
N LEU A 10 -2.53 2.76 -9.82
CA LEU A 10 -2.23 1.55 -9.05
C LEU A 10 -0.73 1.43 -8.70
N ARG A 11 0.17 1.82 -9.63
CA ARG A 11 1.61 1.91 -9.35
C ARG A 11 1.92 2.92 -8.25
N SER A 12 1.34 4.12 -8.34
CA SER A 12 1.49 5.15 -7.32
C SER A 12 0.96 4.70 -5.96
N PHE A 13 -0.21 4.07 -5.92
CA PHE A 13 -0.79 3.52 -4.69
C PHE A 13 0.13 2.49 -4.03
N GLY A 14 0.52 1.44 -4.77
CA GLY A 14 1.37 0.38 -4.21
C GLY A 14 2.76 0.89 -3.79
N GLY A 15 3.33 1.82 -4.55
CA GLY A 15 4.60 2.46 -4.20
C GLY A 15 4.52 3.34 -2.95
N MET A 16 3.51 4.20 -2.83
CA MET A 16 3.35 5.09 -1.68
C MET A 16 3.01 4.30 -0.41
N VAL A 17 1.95 3.48 -0.44
CA VAL A 17 1.50 2.71 0.74
C VAL A 17 2.53 1.65 1.10
N GLY A 18 3.06 0.93 0.12
CA GLY A 18 4.12 -0.05 0.33
C GLY A 18 5.42 0.58 0.85
N GLY A 19 5.77 1.80 0.40
CA GLY A 19 6.91 2.56 0.90
C GLY A 19 6.75 2.96 2.37
N ILE A 20 5.56 3.41 2.78
CA ILE A 20 5.27 3.69 4.20
C ILE A 20 5.45 2.42 5.05
N PHE A 21 4.90 1.28 4.61
CA PHE A 21 5.11 0.02 5.32
C PHE A 21 6.57 -0.42 5.36
N LEU A 22 7.35 -0.14 4.31
CA LEU A 22 8.79 -0.42 4.29
C LEU A 22 9.52 0.38 5.37
N LEU A 23 9.22 1.68 5.47
CA LEU A 23 9.78 2.55 6.50
C LEU A 23 9.41 2.02 7.90
N ILE A 24 8.15 1.67 8.13
CA ILE A 24 7.69 1.07 9.40
C ILE A 24 8.42 -0.25 9.71
N ALA A 25 8.63 -1.08 8.68
CA ALA A 25 9.30 -2.36 8.82
C ALA A 25 10.76 -2.21 9.25
N LEU A 26 11.48 -1.27 8.63
CA LEU A 26 12.91 -1.08 8.82
C LEU A 26 13.25 -0.10 9.95
N TRP A 27 12.33 0.74 10.39
CA TRP A 27 12.55 1.71 11.47
C TRP A 27 13.20 1.14 12.74
N PRO A 28 12.69 0.06 13.37
CA PRO A 28 13.31 -0.49 14.57
C PRO A 28 14.70 -1.09 14.29
N LEU A 29 14.93 -1.59 13.07
CA LEU A 29 16.22 -2.15 12.65
C LEU A 29 17.27 -1.06 12.53
N VAL A 30 16.96 0.03 11.84
CA VAL A 30 17.91 1.11 11.55
C VAL A 30 18.17 1.99 12.79
N ILE A 31 17.11 2.32 13.55
CA ILE A 31 17.22 3.30 14.64
C ILE A 31 17.56 2.65 15.98
N HIS A 32 17.08 1.42 16.24
CA HIS A 32 17.19 0.78 17.56
C HIS A 32 17.98 -0.52 17.55
N GLY A 33 18.48 -0.97 16.39
CA GLY A 33 19.17 -2.26 16.25
C GLY A 33 18.29 -3.49 16.55
N ARG A 34 16.96 -3.32 16.51
CA ARG A 34 15.98 -4.37 16.82
C ARG A 34 15.53 -5.10 15.54
N PRO A 35 14.98 -6.31 15.64
CA PRO A 35 14.46 -7.01 14.47
C PRO A 35 13.45 -6.17 13.68
N ALA A 36 13.49 -6.28 12.36
CA ALA A 36 12.51 -5.66 11.49
C ALA A 36 11.09 -6.16 11.81
N ARG A 37 10.08 -5.32 11.57
CA ARG A 37 8.68 -5.74 11.72
C ARG A 37 8.28 -6.57 10.51
N TRP A 38 8.43 -7.89 10.62
CA TRP A 38 8.13 -8.83 9.54
C TRP A 38 6.73 -8.67 8.94
N TRP A 39 5.71 -8.38 9.76
CA TRP A 39 4.36 -8.14 9.27
C TRP A 39 4.29 -6.93 8.32
N ALA A 40 5.00 -5.84 8.64
CA ALA A 40 5.04 -4.63 7.81
C ALA A 40 5.90 -4.86 6.56
N LEU A 41 6.98 -5.64 6.67
CA LEU A 41 7.81 -6.01 5.54
C LEU A 41 7.03 -6.85 4.52
N SER A 42 6.24 -7.82 5.00
CA SER A 42 5.37 -8.63 4.16
C SER A 42 4.33 -7.77 3.43
N LEU A 43 3.65 -6.85 4.12
CA LEU A 43 2.70 -5.93 3.49
C LEU A 43 3.37 -5.01 2.46
N SER A 44 4.54 -4.48 2.78
CA SER A 44 5.33 -3.66 1.87
C SER A 44 5.67 -4.43 0.58
N THR A 45 6.17 -5.65 0.73
CA THR A 45 6.54 -6.50 -0.40
C THR A 45 5.31 -6.84 -1.26
N LEU A 46 4.19 -7.20 -0.62
CA LEU A 46 2.93 -7.51 -1.28
C LEU A 46 2.36 -6.32 -2.07
N LEU A 47 2.69 -5.08 -1.68
CA LEU A 47 2.23 -3.88 -2.37
C LEU A 47 3.20 -3.42 -3.46
N ILE A 48 4.50 -3.41 -3.18
CA ILE A 48 5.53 -2.89 -4.10
C ILE A 48 5.77 -3.85 -5.26
N VAL A 49 5.84 -5.16 -5.02
CA VAL A 49 6.16 -6.14 -6.08
C VAL A 49 5.10 -6.12 -7.18
N PRO A 50 3.78 -6.18 -6.89
CA PRO A 50 2.76 -6.05 -7.93
C PRO A 50 2.73 -4.66 -8.56
N ALA A 51 3.04 -3.59 -7.82
CA ALA A 51 3.10 -2.24 -8.39
C ALA A 51 4.13 -2.16 -9.53
N ILE A 52 5.27 -2.84 -9.39
CA ILE A 52 6.33 -2.83 -10.41
C ILE A 52 5.99 -3.79 -11.56
N ILE A 53 5.60 -5.03 -11.25
CA ILE A 53 5.45 -6.11 -12.24
C ILE A 53 4.11 -6.03 -12.97
N GLN A 54 3.00 -6.05 -12.23
CA GLN A 54 1.64 -6.10 -12.78
C GLN A 54 0.68 -5.30 -11.88
N PRO A 55 0.59 -3.97 -12.07
CA PRO A 55 -0.15 -3.11 -11.15
C PRO A 55 -1.66 -3.40 -11.12
N ARG A 56 -2.21 -4.07 -12.14
CA ARG A 56 -3.63 -4.45 -12.19
C ARG A 56 -4.05 -5.36 -11.05
N TRP A 57 -3.13 -6.14 -10.47
CA TRP A 57 -3.43 -6.99 -9.31
C TRP A 57 -3.75 -6.18 -8.06
N LEU A 58 -3.32 -4.92 -7.98
CA LEU A 58 -3.66 -4.01 -6.88
C LEU A 58 -5.07 -3.43 -7.01
N GLY A 59 -5.78 -3.65 -8.12
CA GLY A 59 -7.11 -3.09 -8.38
C GLY A 59 -8.15 -3.34 -7.27
N PRO A 60 -8.37 -4.58 -6.81
CA PRO A 60 -9.33 -4.86 -5.74
C PRO A 60 -8.92 -4.20 -4.42
N LEU A 61 -7.62 -4.28 -4.09
CA LEU A 61 -7.07 -3.70 -2.87
C LEU A 61 -7.17 -2.17 -2.86
N TYR A 62 -6.88 -1.53 -3.99
CA TYR A 62 -7.06 -0.09 -4.17
C TYR A 62 -8.51 0.33 -3.98
N ARG A 63 -9.47 -0.41 -4.54
CA ARG A 63 -10.90 -0.12 -4.39
C ARG A 63 -11.34 -0.22 -2.93
N ALA A 64 -10.92 -1.28 -2.22
CA ALA A 64 -11.20 -1.44 -0.80
C ALA A 64 -10.60 -0.29 0.02
N TRP A 65 -9.36 0.11 -0.29
CA TRP A 65 -8.68 1.23 0.36
C TRP A 65 -9.41 2.56 0.14
N MET A 66 -9.84 2.85 -1.10
CA MET A 66 -10.60 4.06 -1.41
C MET A 66 -11.95 4.07 -0.68
N TRP A 67 -12.62 2.92 -0.58
CA TRP A 67 -13.87 2.80 0.17
C TRP A 67 -13.68 3.09 1.67
N LEU A 68 -12.59 2.60 2.26
CA LEU A 68 -12.20 2.95 3.63
C LEU A 68 -11.96 4.46 3.79
N GLY A 69 -11.28 5.09 2.83
CA GLY A 69 -11.04 6.54 2.85
C GLY A 69 -12.34 7.37 2.78
N VAL A 70 -13.30 6.94 1.95
CA VAL A 70 -14.64 7.57 1.89
C VAL A 70 -15.36 7.42 3.21
N TRP A 71 -15.30 6.24 3.82
CA TRP A 71 -15.94 5.98 5.11
C TRP A 71 -15.34 6.82 6.24
N MET A 72 -14.01 6.97 6.26
CA MET A 72 -13.31 7.87 7.18
C MET A 72 -13.71 9.34 6.95
N GLY A 73 -13.87 9.76 5.70
CA GLY A 73 -14.33 11.11 5.36
C GLY A 73 -15.77 11.40 5.83
N TRP A 74 -16.63 10.38 5.83
CA TRP A 74 -18.01 10.50 6.29
C TRP A 74 -18.11 10.77 7.80
N ILE A 75 -17.21 10.20 8.61
CA ILE A 75 -17.16 10.46 10.07
C ILE A 75 -16.87 11.94 10.39
N ASN A 76 -16.28 12.68 9.45
CA ASN A 76 -15.95 14.10 9.62
C ASN A 76 -17.06 15.06 9.16
N THR A 77 -18.24 14.56 8.73
CA THR A 77 -19.41 15.37 8.35
C THR A 77 -20.53 15.19 9.36
#